data_AF-A0A7W5ZPU0-F1
#
_entry.id   AF-A0A7W5ZPU0-F1
#
_cell.length_a   1.000
_cell.length_b   1.000
_cell.length_c   1.000
_cell.angle_alpha   90.00
_cell.angle_beta   90.00
_cell.angle_gamma   90.00
#
_symmetry.space_group_name_H-M   'P 1'
#
loop_
_entity.id
_entity.type
_entity.pdbx_description
1 polymer ?
#
loop_
_entity_poly.entity_id
_entity_poly.type
_entity_poly.pdbx_seq_one_letter_code
_entity_poly.pdbx_strand_id
1 'polypeptide(L)'
;MAKNPKFDLQRFHFEHRLWGKEIDFVNEEVTIFAHLLDEMKVILPTDLATDFAETLQRISREMEHFKRINNTLKSEIHAQENVMAIALKNETVQYNDDIWATQVYLREKMDFYHDNYRKFKTEFRLFIGKDLENHFSLKEVSSLQETA
;
A
#
# COMPACT_ATOMS: atom_id res chain seq x y z
N MET A 1 -1.35 -31.76 -5.70
CA MET A 1 0.12 -31.97 -5.73
C MET A 1 0.54 -32.57 -4.40
N ALA A 2 1.44 -33.56 -4.39
CA ALA A 2 1.99 -34.09 -3.15
C ALA A 2 2.84 -33.01 -2.46
N LYS A 3 2.63 -32.76 -1.16
CA LYS A 3 3.40 -31.81 -0.36
C LYS A 3 4.87 -32.25 -0.32
N ASN A 4 5.81 -31.40 -0.72
CA ASN A 4 7.25 -31.64 -0.59
C ASN A 4 7.81 -30.58 0.36
N PRO A 5 7.89 -30.87 1.67
CA PRO A 5 8.12 -29.86 2.70
C PRO A 5 9.35 -28.99 2.43
N LYS A 6 10.47 -29.62 2.04
CA LYS A 6 11.73 -28.93 1.78
C LYS A 6 11.66 -27.99 0.58
N PHE A 7 11.01 -28.43 -0.50
CA PHE A 7 10.79 -27.60 -1.68
C PHE A 7 9.80 -26.47 -1.38
N ASP A 8 8.73 -26.77 -0.65
CA ASP A 8 7.63 -25.85 -0.38
C ASP A 8 8.07 -24.66 0.46
N LEU A 9 8.87 -24.81 1.53
CA LEU A 9 9.33 -23.60 2.24
C LEU A 9 10.56 -22.91 1.68
N GLN A 10 11.35 -23.57 0.85
CA GLN A 10 12.28 -22.81 0.03
C GLN A 10 11.49 -21.88 -0.92
N ARG A 11 10.41 -22.38 -1.52
CA ARG A 11 9.48 -21.57 -2.32
C ARG A 11 8.82 -20.47 -1.48
N PHE A 12 8.30 -20.77 -0.29
CA PHE A 12 7.66 -19.75 0.57
C PHE A 12 8.65 -18.66 0.96
N HIS A 13 9.89 -19.02 1.28
CA HIS A 13 10.94 -18.05 1.54
C HIS A 13 11.20 -17.11 0.36
N PHE A 14 11.22 -17.63 -0.87
CA PHE A 14 11.33 -16.79 -2.06
C PHE A 14 10.12 -15.87 -2.24
N GLU A 15 8.90 -16.36 -2.01
CA GLU A 15 7.67 -15.55 -2.04
C GLU A 15 7.73 -14.41 -1.00
N HIS A 16 8.12 -14.72 0.24
CA HIS A 16 8.25 -13.73 1.31
C HIS A 16 9.29 -12.64 0.99
N ARG A 17 10.42 -13.02 0.40
CA ARG A 17 11.43 -12.04 -0.03
C ARG A 17 10.92 -11.12 -1.13
N LEU A 18 10.15 -11.65 -2.07
CA LEU A 18 9.50 -10.85 -3.11
C LEU A 18 8.50 -9.88 -2.49
N TRP A 19 7.56 -10.37 -1.69
CA TRP A 19 6.56 -9.54 -1.01
C TRP A 19 7.19 -8.47 -0.12
N GLY A 20 8.26 -8.81 0.61
CA GLY A 20 8.99 -7.83 1.41
C GLY A 20 9.51 -6.66 0.57
N LYS A 21 10.01 -6.93 -0.64
CA LYS A 21 10.49 -5.91 -1.58
C LYS A 21 9.36 -5.12 -2.23
N GLU A 22 8.25 -5.77 -2.56
CA GLU A 22 7.06 -5.10 -3.06
C GLU A 22 6.51 -4.13 -2.01
N ILE A 23 6.42 -4.54 -0.74
CA ILE A 23 5.97 -3.69 0.35
C ILE A 23 6.96 -2.53 0.61
N ASP A 24 8.28 -2.77 0.51
CA ASP A 24 9.29 -1.70 0.55
C ASP A 24 9.01 -0.64 -0.52
N PHE A 25 8.84 -1.09 -1.78
CA PHE A 25 8.57 -0.22 -2.92
C PHE A 25 7.28 0.58 -2.75
N VAL A 26 6.19 -0.07 -2.34
CA VAL A 26 4.91 0.61 -2.09
C VAL A 26 5.05 1.64 -0.97
N ASN A 27 5.83 1.36 0.07
CA ASN A 27 6.04 2.31 1.16
C ASN A 27 6.80 3.56 0.72
N GLU A 28 7.81 3.40 -0.15
CA GLU A 28 8.51 4.52 -0.79
C GLU A 28 7.55 5.30 -1.68
N GLU A 29 6.78 4.63 -2.54
CA GLU A 29 5.83 5.27 -3.46
C GLU A 29 4.73 6.05 -2.72
N VAL A 30 4.16 5.49 -1.65
CA VAL A 30 3.19 6.19 -0.79
C VAL A 30 3.81 7.40 -0.09
N THR A 31 5.08 7.33 0.29
CA THR A 31 5.80 8.46 0.89
C THR A 31 5.99 9.59 -0.11
N ILE A 32 6.34 9.26 -1.36
CA ILE A 32 6.41 10.22 -2.46
C ILE A 32 5.04 10.87 -2.70
N PHE A 33 3.97 10.07 -2.77
CA PHE A 33 2.63 10.62 -2.99
C PHE A 33 2.20 11.55 -1.85
N ALA A 34 2.53 11.23 -0.60
CA ALA A 34 2.25 12.09 0.55
C ALA A 34 2.99 13.42 0.45
N HIS A 35 4.26 13.39 0.01
CA HIS A 35 5.04 14.61 -0.19
C HIS A 35 4.43 15.51 -1.26
N LEU A 36 4.05 14.94 -2.41
CA LEU A 36 3.35 15.69 -3.47
C LEU A 36 2.04 16.29 -2.97
N LEU A 37 1.28 15.56 -2.16
CA LEU A 37 0.04 16.06 -1.57
C LEU A 37 0.28 17.25 -0.64
N ASP A 38 1.37 17.22 0.13
CA ASP A 38 1.73 18.34 1.02
C ASP A 38 2.21 19.56 0.24
N GLU A 39 2.98 19.38 -0.84
CA GLU A 39 3.34 20.48 -1.75
C GLU A 39 2.08 21.13 -2.36
N MET A 40 1.10 20.32 -2.77
CA MET A 40 -0.17 20.81 -3.32
C MET A 40 -0.96 21.67 -2.33
N LYS A 41 -1.02 21.28 -1.05
CA LYS A 41 -1.70 22.07 -0.01
C LYS A 41 -1.10 23.47 0.18
N VAL A 42 0.18 23.66 -0.14
CA VAL A 42 0.84 24.98 -0.06
C VAL A 42 0.44 25.87 -1.24
N ILE A 43 0.25 25.28 -2.43
CA ILE A 43 0.05 26.01 -3.68
C ILE A 43 -1.44 26.27 -3.96
N LEU A 44 -2.31 25.40 -3.45
CA LEU A 44 -3.75 25.43 -3.69
C LEU A 44 -4.49 26.06 -2.50
N PRO A 45 -5.31 27.10 -2.72
CA PRO A 45 -6.15 27.65 -1.66
C PRO A 45 -7.19 26.60 -1.26
N THR A 46 -7.05 26.02 -0.07
CA THR A 46 -8.00 25.04 0.48
C THR A 46 -9.38 25.62 0.81
N ASP A 47 -9.50 26.94 0.70
CA ASP A 47 -10.60 27.75 1.21
C ASP A 47 -11.71 27.92 0.15
N LEU A 48 -11.43 27.55 -1.10
CA LEU A 48 -12.28 27.80 -2.27
C LEU A 48 -13.28 26.67 -2.58
N ALA A 49 -13.08 25.45 -2.07
CA ALA A 49 -14.00 24.34 -2.31
C ALA A 49 -13.92 23.26 -1.21
N THR A 50 -15.01 23.09 -0.46
CA THR A 50 -15.12 22.10 0.63
C THR A 50 -14.84 20.67 0.14
N ASP A 51 -15.32 20.32 -1.04
CA ASP A 51 -15.13 18.99 -1.65
C ASP A 51 -13.66 18.66 -1.97
N PHE A 52 -12.85 19.68 -2.27
CA PHE A 52 -11.43 19.49 -2.57
C PHE A 52 -10.63 19.19 -1.29
N ALA A 53 -10.91 19.92 -0.20
CA ALA A 53 -10.31 19.67 1.09
C ALA A 53 -10.66 18.28 1.65
N GLU A 54 -11.92 17.84 1.46
CA GLU A 54 -12.35 16.48 1.83
C GLU A 54 -11.61 15.40 1.03
N THR A 55 -11.43 15.63 -0.28
CA THR A 55 -10.69 14.71 -1.15
C THR A 55 -9.22 14.59 -0.73
N LEU A 56 -8.56 15.73 -0.47
CA LEU A 56 -7.19 15.76 0.06
C LEU A 56 -7.06 15.00 1.38
N GLN A 57 -8.02 15.20 2.30
CA GLN A 57 -8.03 14.51 3.58
C GLN A 57 -8.24 12.99 3.41
N ARG A 58 -9.17 12.57 2.53
CA ARG A 58 -9.41 11.16 2.21
C ARG A 58 -8.13 10.49 1.70
N ILE A 59 -7.49 11.09 0.69
CA ILE A 59 -6.26 10.55 0.09
C ILE A 59 -5.14 10.45 1.14
N SER A 60 -4.98 11.46 1.99
CA SER A 60 -4.00 11.44 3.08
C SER A 60 -4.25 10.30 4.08
N ARG A 61 -5.52 10.05 4.45
CA ARG A 61 -5.88 8.93 5.32
C ARG A 61 -5.58 7.56 4.69
N GLU A 62 -5.82 7.41 3.39
CA GLU A 62 -5.50 6.19 2.65
C GLU A 62 -3.99 5.93 2.62
N MET A 63 -3.15 6.96 2.40
CA MET A 63 -1.69 6.83 2.46
C MET A 63 -1.23 6.33 3.84
N GLU A 64 -1.74 6.91 4.91
CA GLU A 64 -1.43 6.48 6.28
C GLU A 64 -1.96 5.06 6.56
N HIS A 65 -3.09 4.67 5.96
CA HIS A 65 -3.60 3.32 6.03
C HIS A 65 -2.65 2.31 5.37
N PHE A 66 -2.14 2.60 4.16
CA PHE A 66 -1.15 1.75 3.50
C PHE A 66 0.15 1.64 4.29
N LYS A 67 0.67 2.73 4.88
CA LYS A 67 1.86 2.66 5.76
C LYS A 67 1.65 1.70 6.94
N ARG A 68 0.46 1.74 7.57
CA ARG A 68 0.11 0.81 8.66
C ARG A 68 0.04 -0.63 8.16
N ILE A 69 -0.66 -0.87 7.05
CA ILE A 69 -0.77 -2.21 6.46
C ILE A 69 0.61 -2.77 6.07
N ASN A 70 1.48 -1.95 5.47
CA ASN A 70 2.84 -2.32 5.09
C ASN A 70 3.63 -2.85 6.30
N ASN A 71 3.55 -2.15 7.43
CA ASN A 71 4.21 -2.58 8.67
C ASN A 71 3.62 -3.89 9.20
N THR A 72 2.29 -4.03 9.18
CA THR A 72 1.62 -5.27 9.60
C THR A 72 2.02 -6.45 8.73
N LEU A 73 1.94 -6.33 7.40
CA LEU A 73 2.31 -7.40 6.47
C LEU A 73 3.77 -7.81 6.62
N LYS A 74 4.69 -6.84 6.75
CA LYS A 74 6.10 -7.14 7.04
C LYS A 74 6.27 -7.93 8.34
N SER A 75 5.58 -7.52 9.40
CA SER A 75 5.64 -8.22 10.69
C SER A 75 5.12 -9.65 10.58
N GLU A 76 4.02 -9.87 9.85
CA GLU A 76 3.44 -11.20 9.66
C GLU A 76 4.33 -12.11 8.80
N ILE A 77 4.88 -11.58 7.70
CA ILE A 77 5.86 -12.27 6.86
C ILE A 77 7.08 -12.67 7.70
N HIS A 78 7.63 -11.74 8.49
CA HIS A 78 8.76 -12.02 9.38
C HIS A 78 8.43 -13.07 10.45
N ALA A 79 7.22 -13.04 11.01
CA ALA A 79 6.79 -14.05 11.96
C ALA A 79 6.74 -15.44 11.33
N GLN A 80 6.21 -15.56 10.11
CA GLN A 80 6.18 -16.84 9.39
C GLN A 80 7.59 -17.31 9.00
N GLU A 81 8.48 -16.42 8.55
CA GLU A 81 9.90 -16.74 8.32
C GLU A 81 10.57 -17.35 9.56
N ASN A 82 10.32 -16.77 10.74
CA ASN A 82 10.86 -17.30 12.00
C ASN A 82 10.33 -18.70 12.31
N VAL A 83 9.03 -18.94 12.09
CA VAL A 83 8.42 -20.27 12.27
C VAL A 83 9.05 -21.29 11.30
N MET A 84 9.19 -20.94 10.02
CA MET A 84 9.82 -21.81 9.02
C MET A 84 11.28 -22.11 9.36
N ALA A 85 12.04 -21.13 9.85
CA ALA A 85 13.43 -21.30 10.26
C ALA A 85 13.58 -22.26 11.46
N ILE A 86 12.71 -22.13 12.48
CA ILE A 86 12.67 -23.05 13.63
C ILE A 86 12.32 -24.46 13.15
N ALA A 87 11.35 -24.57 12.26
CA ALA A 87 10.91 -25.85 11.73
C ALA A 87 12.03 -26.53 10.90
N LEU A 88 12.82 -25.78 10.12
CA LEU A 88 13.98 -26.32 9.42
C LEU A 88 15.08 -26.82 10.35
N LYS A 89 15.22 -26.19 11.53
CA LYS A 89 16.23 -26.54 12.53
C LYS A 89 15.82 -27.74 13.37
N ASN A 90 14.53 -27.86 13.67
CA ASN A 90 13.95 -28.91 14.50
C ASN A 90 13.02 -29.75 13.62
N GLU A 91 13.44 -30.97 13.23
CA GLU A 91 12.65 -31.94 12.43
C GLU A 91 11.28 -32.33 13.07
N THR A 92 10.89 -31.69 14.18
CA THR A 92 9.80 -32.02 15.07
C THR A 92 8.65 -31.00 15.09
N VAL A 93 8.79 -29.80 14.52
CA VAL A 93 7.64 -28.90 14.37
C VAL A 93 6.64 -29.57 13.43
N GLN A 94 5.35 -29.61 13.79
CA GLN A 94 4.28 -30.12 12.91
C GLN A 94 4.21 -29.26 11.63
N TYR A 95 5.06 -29.63 10.68
CA TYR A 95 5.63 -28.77 9.66
C TYR A 95 4.64 -28.39 8.55
N ASN A 96 3.54 -29.13 8.43
CA ASN A 96 2.88 -29.27 7.13
C ASN A 96 1.51 -28.64 7.02
N ASP A 97 0.79 -28.44 8.12
CA ASP A 97 -0.57 -27.92 8.05
C ASP A 97 -0.62 -26.47 8.53
N ASP A 98 0.02 -26.13 9.65
CA ASP A 98 0.02 -24.76 10.19
C ASP A 98 0.82 -23.78 9.33
N ILE A 99 2.04 -24.16 8.91
CA ILE A 99 2.86 -23.33 8.01
C ILE A 99 2.14 -23.12 6.68
N TRP A 100 1.48 -24.17 6.18
CA TRP A 100 0.78 -24.12 4.91
C TRP A 100 -0.48 -23.25 4.99
N ALA A 101 -1.26 -23.38 6.07
CA ALA A 101 -2.42 -22.54 6.33
C ALA A 101 -2.01 -21.06 6.46
N THR A 102 -0.92 -20.78 7.18
CA THR A 102 -0.37 -19.42 7.30
C THR A 102 0.08 -18.89 5.93
N GLN A 103 0.74 -19.71 5.11
CA GLN A 103 1.12 -19.32 3.75
C GLN A 103 -0.09 -18.96 2.88
N VAL A 104 -1.14 -19.79 2.91
CA VAL A 104 -2.36 -19.54 2.14
C VAL A 104 -3.00 -18.22 2.59
N TYR A 105 -3.08 -18.00 3.91
CA TYR A 105 -3.57 -16.76 4.48
C TYR A 105 -2.75 -15.53 4.04
N LEU A 106 -1.41 -15.61 4.06
CA LEU A 106 -0.56 -14.52 3.59
C LEU A 106 -0.75 -14.24 2.10
N ARG A 107 -0.91 -15.27 1.27
CA ARG A 107 -1.20 -15.09 -0.17
C ARG A 107 -2.49 -14.32 -0.37
N GLU A 108 -3.57 -14.73 0.28
CA GLU A 108 -4.86 -14.05 0.19
C GLU A 108 -4.77 -12.59 0.65
N LYS A 109 -4.02 -12.33 1.73
CA LYS A 109 -3.74 -10.96 2.21
C LYS A 109 -2.95 -10.15 1.20
N MET A 110 -1.90 -10.71 0.62
CA MET A 110 -1.07 -10.03 -0.37
C MET A 110 -1.86 -9.73 -1.65
N ASP A 111 -2.70 -10.66 -2.11
CA ASP A 111 -3.57 -10.45 -3.27
C ASP A 111 -4.58 -9.32 -3.00
N PHE A 112 -5.24 -9.33 -1.85
CA PHE A 112 -6.13 -8.25 -1.44
C PHE A 112 -5.40 -6.92 -1.32
N TYR A 113 -4.20 -6.93 -0.72
CA TYR A 113 -3.35 -5.74 -0.61
C TYR A 113 -2.97 -5.17 -1.99
N HIS A 114 -2.53 -6.02 -2.92
CA HIS A 114 -2.16 -5.61 -4.28
C HIS A 114 -3.32 -4.98 -5.03
N ASP A 115 -4.51 -5.57 -4.95
CA ASP A 115 -5.69 -5.04 -5.62
C ASP A 115 -6.13 -3.69 -5.04
N ASN A 116 -6.11 -3.53 -3.72
CA ASN A 116 -6.42 -2.25 -3.09
C ASN A 116 -5.38 -1.19 -3.42
N TYR A 117 -4.09 -1.55 -3.41
CA TYR A 117 -3.04 -0.62 -3.76
C TYR A 117 -3.14 -0.17 -5.23
N ARG A 118 -3.43 -1.09 -6.16
CA ARG A 118 -3.66 -0.77 -7.57
C ARG A 118 -4.82 0.20 -7.75
N LYS A 119 -5.93 0.00 -7.02
CA LYS A 119 -7.09 0.91 -7.03
C LYS A 119 -6.69 2.29 -6.51
N PHE A 120 -6.09 2.36 -5.33
CA PHE A 120 -5.62 3.61 -4.74
C PHE A 120 -4.67 4.37 -5.67
N LYS A 121 -3.69 3.68 -6.29
CA LYS A 121 -2.76 4.28 -7.25
C LYS A 121 -3.46 4.86 -8.47
N THR A 122 -4.50 4.18 -8.96
CA THR A 122 -5.34 4.69 -10.05
C THR A 122 -6.10 5.94 -9.62
N GLU A 123 -6.75 5.91 -8.45
CA GLU A 123 -7.48 7.06 -7.90
C GLU A 123 -6.55 8.26 -7.69
N PHE A 124 -5.37 8.05 -7.12
CA PHE A 124 -4.40 9.11 -6.92
C PHE A 124 -3.96 9.74 -8.24
N ARG A 125 -3.68 8.93 -9.27
CA ARG A 125 -3.34 9.45 -10.60
C ARG A 125 -4.46 10.27 -11.23
N LEU A 126 -5.71 9.83 -11.09
CA LEU A 126 -6.87 10.57 -11.58
C LEU A 126 -7.04 11.90 -10.85
N PHE A 127 -6.85 11.89 -9.54
CA PHE A 127 -6.87 13.10 -8.72
C PHE A 127 -5.80 14.12 -9.19
N ILE A 128 -4.55 13.66 -9.35
CA ILE A 128 -3.43 14.51 -9.81
C ILE A 128 -3.65 15.01 -11.24
N GLY A 129 -4.19 14.16 -12.12
CA GLY A 129 -4.33 14.48 -13.55
C GLY A 129 -5.53 15.35 -13.88
N LYS A 130 -6.72 15.02 -13.36
CA LYS A 130 -7.99 15.63 -13.78
C LYS A 130 -8.56 16.59 -12.74
N ASP A 131 -8.57 16.18 -11.48
CA ASP A 131 -9.20 16.99 -10.43
C ASP A 131 -8.36 18.22 -10.10
N LEU A 132 -7.04 18.09 -10.19
CA LEU A 132 -6.09 19.20 -10.08
C LEU A 132 -6.27 20.23 -11.20
N GLU A 133 -6.40 19.78 -12.46
CA GLU A 133 -6.59 20.65 -13.64
C GLU A 133 -7.86 21.49 -13.49
N ASN A 134 -8.97 20.86 -13.10
CA ASN A 134 -10.24 21.55 -12.86
C ASN A 134 -10.13 22.63 -11.76
N HIS A 135 -9.35 22.38 -10.71
CA HIS A 135 -9.19 23.32 -9.60
C HIS A 135 -8.33 24.54 -9.99
N PHE A 136 -7.30 24.34 -10.82
CA PHE A 136 -6.54 25.46 -11.40
C PHE A 136 -7.41 26.30 -12.35
N SER A 137 -8.25 25.68 -13.18
CA SER A 137 -9.18 26.41 -14.06
C SER A 137 -10.21 27.24 -13.28
N LEU A 138 -10.74 26.72 -12.16
CA LEU A 138 -11.66 27.47 -11.30
C LEU A 138 -11.00 28.70 -10.63
N LYS A 139 -9.72 28.58 -10.26
CA LYS A 139 -8.93 29.71 -9.71
C LYS A 139 -8.79 30.85 -10.71
N GLU A 140 -8.52 30.55 -11.99
CA GLU A 140 -8.44 31.57 -13.04
C GLU A 140 -9.76 32.33 -13.18
N VAL A 141 -10.89 31.62 -13.18
CA VAL A 141 -12.24 32.23 -13.27
C VAL A 141 -12.54 33.11 -12.05
N SER A 142 -12.21 32.69 -10.82
CA SER A 142 -12.42 33.49 -9.61
C SER A 142 -11.56 34.76 -9.59
N SER A 143 -10.30 34.67 -10.03
CA SER A 143 -9.39 35.83 -10.08
C SER A 143 -9.83 36.92 -11.09
N LEU A 144 -10.54 36.52 -12.14
CA LEU A 144 -11.12 37.44 -13.12
C LEU A 144 -12.38 38.16 -12.61
N GLN A 145 -13.09 37.58 -11.63
CA GLN A 145 -14.28 38.20 -11.03
C GLN A 145 -13.94 39.20 -9.92
N GLU A 146 -12.80 39.05 -9.23
CA GLU A 146 -12.36 40.00 -8.20
C GLU A 146 -11.69 41.26 -8.76
N THR A 147 -11.38 41.29 -10.06
CA THR A 147 -10.70 42.40 -10.74
C THR A 147 -11.61 43.24 -11.64
N ALA A 148 -12.92 42.94 -11.68
CA ALA A 148 -13.96 43.65 -12.43
C ALA A 148 -14.90 44.43 -11.50
#